data_AF-A0A4Y7I9V9-F1
#
_entry.id   AF-A0A4Y7I9V9-F1
#
_cell.length_a   1.000
_cell.length_b   1.000
_cell.length_c   1.000
_cell.angle_alpha   90.00
_cell.angle_beta   90.00
_cell.angle_gamma   90.00
#
_symmetry.space_group_name_H-M   'P 1'
#
loop_
_entity.id
_entity.type
_entity.pdbx_description
1 polymer ?
#
loop_
_entity_poly.entity_id
_entity_poly.type
_entity_poly.pdbx_seq_one_letter_code
_entity_poly.pdbx_strand_id
1 'polypeptide(L)'
;MAGMDTFVTKVKTTTESPSSSSIPSLQVPSSSSRYVVLFPFPAQGHLNPFLDFARKLASRRIPDVLIKIISTPDNIQKLSPRFLAYPTIEFVELPPFNENAENTDSLSSLSAVAKFYHSSESLKPSFILLISQLIQSNGGNPPICIISDMFLGFTVEVAHSFGSRHVPLYTSGPYAMSIYNSIWTHLPHRHTPTADVLTLPGLPPNLTIHRNQLSQNMIKAASSYTQDSPPTFAARQAGYCKNSDAGIWNTVDVLEKYWLQHWESSSGRPVWAIGPLLPISSNENERGGKVPGMSPRECAEWLSLHPAKSVLYVSFGSQNSIPVDQMMEFAKGLEKSEQRFIWVLRNPTGFEVGDEFRSEWLPHGFEERMRQKGKGLLVKNWCPQIEILSHESTGAFLSHCGWNSILESLSNGILIIGWPLGSEQYYNSKLLEEELGVCLELARGFDAHINCEDVAETVRLVMEGEKGVEMRKKAEDLSEEMKKALMDNGSSVQALDDFIKTLMMWVVTKTLQTKLTFSSASPKENKLPSEDGIVNALDLKLVPWIAGGCVVDEKLPNYAVSDLTDFEYMNIRNRVKEIVLQQPSFIVRVFSSVA
;
A
#
# COMPACT_ATOMS: atom_id res chain seq x y z
N MET A 1 -28.13 -71.76 23.90
CA MET A 1 -29.33 -72.63 23.96
C MET A 1 -30.53 -71.69 23.93
N ALA A 2 -31.43 -71.61 22.96
CA ALA A 2 -31.72 -72.36 21.73
C ALA A 2 -31.82 -71.32 20.58
N GLY A 3 -31.43 -71.54 19.32
CA GLY A 3 -31.76 -72.65 18.42
C GLY A 3 -33.20 -72.50 17.88
N MET A 4 -33.57 -72.68 16.62
CA MET A 4 -32.96 -72.74 15.28
C MET A 4 -34.15 -72.92 14.30
N ASP A 5 -33.89 -72.91 12.99
CA ASP A 5 -34.71 -73.41 11.86
C ASP A 5 -35.71 -72.42 11.21
N THR A 6 -35.67 -71.98 9.93
CA THR A 6 -35.12 -72.32 8.59
C THR A 6 -36.17 -72.75 7.54
N PHE A 7 -35.89 -72.35 6.29
CA PHE A 7 -36.36 -72.78 4.95
C PHE A 7 -37.44 -71.92 4.24
N VAL A 8 -37.11 -71.08 3.22
CA VAL A 8 -36.75 -71.35 1.78
C VAL A 8 -38.05 -71.52 0.94
N THR A 9 -38.38 -70.86 -0.18
CA THR A 9 -37.68 -70.42 -1.42
C THR A 9 -38.68 -69.61 -2.28
N LYS A 10 -38.25 -68.64 -3.11
CA LYS A 10 -38.23 -68.73 -4.60
C LYS A 10 -37.93 -67.37 -5.25
N VAL A 11 -36.84 -67.38 -6.02
CA VAL A 11 -36.45 -66.39 -7.01
C VAL A 11 -37.40 -66.44 -8.22
N LYS A 12 -37.80 -65.28 -8.73
CA LYS A 12 -38.15 -65.13 -10.15
C LYS A 12 -37.47 -63.88 -10.70
N THR A 13 -36.55 -64.13 -11.61
CA THR A 13 -35.82 -63.20 -12.45
C THR A 13 -36.76 -62.60 -13.51
N THR A 14 -36.79 -61.28 -13.62
CA THR A 14 -37.17 -60.58 -14.85
C THR A 14 -36.15 -59.50 -15.10
N THR A 15 -35.44 -59.70 -16.20
CA THR A 15 -34.42 -58.84 -16.80
C THR A 15 -35.09 -57.65 -17.48
N GLU A 16 -34.88 -56.44 -16.98
CA GLU A 16 -35.00 -55.22 -17.76
C GLU A 16 -33.77 -54.34 -17.51
N SER A 17 -33.10 -53.99 -18.60
CA SER A 17 -31.91 -53.14 -18.67
C SER A 17 -32.24 -51.68 -18.36
N PRO A 18 -31.59 -51.02 -17.38
CA PRO A 18 -31.74 -49.59 -17.19
C PRO A 18 -30.84 -48.81 -18.15
N SER A 19 -31.48 -47.91 -18.89
CA SER A 19 -30.92 -46.82 -19.68
C SER A 19 -29.72 -46.12 -18.99
N SER A 20 -28.68 -45.88 -19.78
CA SER A 20 -27.49 -45.08 -19.45
C SER A 20 -27.88 -43.65 -19.03
N SER A 21 -28.00 -43.41 -17.73
CA SER A 21 -27.88 -42.08 -17.16
C SER A 21 -26.39 -41.79 -16.94
N SER A 22 -25.89 -40.86 -17.74
CA SER A 22 -24.53 -40.33 -17.68
C SER A 22 -24.18 -39.88 -16.27
N ILE A 23 -23.21 -40.57 -15.66
CA ILE A 23 -22.46 -40.11 -14.50
C ILE A 23 -21.92 -38.70 -14.84
N PRO A 24 -22.06 -37.69 -13.96
CA PRO A 24 -21.37 -36.43 -14.15
C PRO A 24 -19.88 -36.73 -14.13
N SER A 25 -19.24 -36.66 -15.30
CA SER A 25 -17.80 -36.67 -15.39
C SER A 25 -17.28 -35.56 -14.48
N LEU A 26 -16.50 -35.93 -13.45
CA LEU A 26 -15.64 -34.99 -12.75
C LEU A 26 -14.90 -34.20 -13.82
N GLN A 27 -15.23 -32.92 -13.96
CA GLN A 27 -14.41 -32.01 -14.71
C GLN A 27 -13.07 -31.97 -13.98
N VAL A 28 -12.06 -32.56 -14.62
CA VAL A 28 -10.65 -32.28 -14.31
C VAL A 28 -10.52 -30.76 -14.34
N PRO A 29 -10.00 -30.09 -13.29
CA PRO A 29 -9.84 -28.65 -13.29
C PRO A 29 -9.09 -28.22 -14.55
N SER A 30 -9.76 -27.45 -15.40
CA SER A 30 -9.18 -26.85 -16.58
C SER A 30 -8.10 -25.86 -16.14
N SER A 31 -6.82 -26.18 -16.39
CA SER A 31 -5.61 -25.36 -16.17
C SER A 31 -5.44 -24.72 -14.78
N SER A 32 -4.30 -24.96 -14.11
CA SER A 32 -3.92 -24.21 -12.90
C SER A 32 -3.97 -22.70 -13.14
N SER A 33 -4.86 -22.00 -12.45
CA SER A 33 -4.97 -20.53 -12.55
C SER A 33 -3.72 -19.88 -11.96
N ARG A 34 -3.21 -18.84 -12.62
CA ARG A 34 -2.15 -18.02 -12.03
C ARG A 34 -2.77 -17.12 -10.97
N TYR A 35 -2.00 -16.73 -9.98
CA TYR A 35 -2.53 -15.85 -8.95
C TYR A 35 -1.45 -14.96 -8.33
N VAL A 36 -1.90 -13.80 -7.84
CA VAL A 36 -1.13 -12.91 -6.98
C VAL A 36 -1.74 -12.91 -5.59
N VAL A 37 -0.90 -12.72 -4.58
CA VAL A 37 -1.33 -12.61 -3.19
C VAL A 37 -1.19 -11.16 -2.76
N LEU A 38 -2.25 -10.58 -2.21
CA LEU A 38 -2.26 -9.29 -1.54
C LEU A 38 -2.38 -9.53 -0.04
N PHE A 39 -1.43 -9.04 0.75
CA PHE A 39 -1.46 -9.18 2.20
C PHE A 39 -1.36 -7.81 2.90
N PRO A 40 -2.50 -7.12 3.11
CA PRO A 40 -2.56 -5.87 3.84
C PRO A 40 -2.28 -6.04 5.33
N PHE A 41 -1.72 -5.01 5.95
CA PHE A 41 -1.75 -4.88 7.42
C PHE A 41 -3.14 -4.43 7.88
N PRO A 42 -3.73 -5.02 8.95
CA PRO A 42 -5.11 -4.74 9.34
C PRO A 42 -5.25 -3.44 10.17
N ALA A 43 -4.90 -2.33 9.53
CA ALA A 43 -5.15 -0.96 9.96
C ALA A 43 -5.68 -0.15 8.79
N GLN A 44 -6.62 0.77 8.98
CA GLN A 44 -7.32 1.40 7.85
C GLN A 44 -6.41 2.17 6.88
N GLY A 45 -5.33 2.77 7.39
CA GLY A 45 -4.33 3.44 6.54
C GLY A 45 -3.54 2.48 5.63
N HIS A 46 -3.62 1.17 5.87
CA HIS A 46 -2.92 0.12 5.14
C HIS A 46 -3.92 -0.72 4.35
N LEU A 47 -4.97 -1.19 5.01
CA LEU A 47 -6.02 -2.00 4.43
C LEU A 47 -6.73 -1.28 3.28
N ASN A 48 -7.15 -0.02 3.44
CA ASN A 48 -7.92 0.69 2.41
C ASN A 48 -7.17 0.83 1.08
N PRO A 49 -5.90 1.30 1.04
CA PRO A 49 -5.13 1.33 -0.20
C PRO A 49 -4.98 -0.04 -0.88
N PHE A 50 -4.80 -1.12 -0.11
CA PHE A 50 -4.73 -2.47 -0.67
C PHE A 50 -6.05 -2.90 -1.32
N LEU A 51 -7.18 -2.56 -0.70
CA LEU A 51 -8.51 -2.84 -1.26
C LEU A 51 -8.72 -2.08 -2.57
N ASP A 52 -8.32 -0.81 -2.64
CA ASP A 52 -8.43 -0.01 -3.86
C ASP A 52 -7.46 -0.51 -4.94
N PHE A 53 -6.25 -0.90 -4.55
CA PHE A 53 -5.29 -1.53 -5.46
C PHE A 53 -5.82 -2.85 -6.03
N ALA A 54 -6.46 -3.69 -5.20
CA ALA A 54 -7.09 -4.93 -5.66
C ALA A 54 -8.16 -4.66 -6.73
N ARG A 55 -9.01 -3.64 -6.52
CA ARG A 55 -10.01 -3.23 -7.52
C ARG A 55 -9.37 -2.72 -8.80
N LYS A 56 -8.33 -1.89 -8.69
CA LYS A 56 -7.58 -1.40 -9.87
C LYS A 56 -7.00 -2.57 -10.66
N LEU A 57 -6.33 -3.52 -10.00
CA LEU A 57 -5.79 -4.73 -10.65
C LEU A 57 -6.89 -5.58 -11.30
N ALA A 58 -7.98 -5.86 -10.60
CA ALA A 58 -9.09 -6.64 -11.13
C ALA A 58 -9.75 -5.96 -12.35
N SER A 59 -9.83 -4.63 -12.33
CA SER A 59 -10.38 -3.84 -13.44
C SER A 59 -9.53 -3.90 -14.71
N ARG A 60 -8.24 -4.25 -14.62
CA ARG A 60 -7.38 -4.49 -15.78
C ARG A 60 -7.65 -5.82 -16.50
N ARG A 61 -8.49 -6.69 -15.91
CA ARG A 61 -8.93 -7.97 -16.51
C ARG A 61 -7.75 -8.81 -17.03
N ILE A 62 -6.71 -8.94 -16.20
CA ILE A 62 -5.50 -9.70 -16.55
C ILE A 62 -5.89 -11.16 -16.80
N PRO A 63 -5.66 -11.70 -18.02
CA PRO A 63 -6.10 -13.06 -18.36
C PRO A 63 -5.49 -14.13 -17.45
N ASP A 64 -6.32 -15.06 -16.99
CA ASP A 64 -5.94 -16.22 -16.19
C ASP A 64 -5.23 -15.89 -14.85
N VAL A 65 -5.43 -14.68 -14.30
CA VAL A 65 -4.85 -14.25 -13.02
C VAL A 65 -5.95 -13.98 -11.98
N LEU A 66 -5.87 -14.70 -10.87
CA LEU A 66 -6.67 -14.45 -9.67
C LEU A 66 -5.92 -13.55 -8.69
N ILE A 67 -6.66 -12.75 -7.92
CA ILE A 67 -6.14 -11.89 -6.86
C ILE A 67 -6.63 -12.47 -5.54
N LYS A 68 -5.71 -12.99 -4.72
CA LYS A 68 -6.01 -13.56 -3.40
C LYS A 68 -5.69 -12.53 -2.31
N ILE A 69 -6.70 -12.01 -1.63
CA ILE A 69 -6.54 -11.06 -0.51
C ILE A 69 -6.50 -11.85 0.79
N ILE A 70 -5.38 -11.79 1.50
CA ILE A 70 -5.20 -12.44 2.79
C ILE A 70 -5.68 -11.52 3.89
N SER A 71 -6.55 -12.04 4.76
CA SER A 71 -7.06 -11.32 5.92
C SER A 71 -7.59 -12.31 6.96
N THR A 72 -7.92 -11.82 8.14
CA THR A 72 -8.51 -12.61 9.22
C THR A 72 -10.04 -12.78 9.05
N PRO A 73 -10.66 -13.78 9.70
CA PRO A 73 -12.08 -14.12 9.48
C PRO A 73 -13.07 -12.98 9.69
N ASP A 74 -12.96 -12.20 10.78
CA ASP A 74 -13.90 -11.10 11.06
C ASP A 74 -13.75 -9.97 10.03
N ASN A 75 -12.51 -9.70 9.61
CA ASN A 75 -12.26 -8.73 8.55
C ASN A 75 -12.84 -9.23 7.22
N ILE A 76 -12.66 -10.51 6.86
CA ILE A 76 -13.21 -11.07 5.63
C ILE A 76 -14.74 -11.01 5.61
N GLN A 77 -15.40 -11.32 6.72
CA GLN A 77 -16.86 -11.22 6.83
C GLN A 77 -17.34 -9.80 6.54
N LYS A 78 -16.62 -8.78 7.02
CA LYS A 78 -16.96 -7.36 6.81
C LYS A 78 -16.61 -6.86 5.41
N LEU A 79 -15.58 -7.41 4.77
CA LEU A 79 -15.02 -6.90 3.52
C LEU A 79 -15.56 -7.62 2.28
N SER A 80 -15.67 -8.95 2.31
CA SER A 80 -16.00 -9.76 1.14
C SER A 80 -17.31 -9.38 0.44
N PRO A 81 -18.40 -8.95 1.12
CA PRO A 81 -19.62 -8.52 0.43
C PRO A 81 -19.41 -7.31 -0.49
N ARG A 82 -18.35 -6.52 -0.27
CA ARG A 82 -18.01 -5.33 -1.07
C ARG A 82 -17.28 -5.65 -2.38
N PHE A 83 -16.94 -6.92 -2.60
CA PHE A 83 -16.16 -7.38 -3.75
C PHE A 83 -16.94 -8.33 -4.67
N LEU A 84 -18.24 -8.49 -4.48
CA LEU A 84 -19.10 -9.37 -5.29
C LEU A 84 -19.07 -9.03 -6.80
N ALA A 85 -18.76 -7.79 -7.16
CA ALA A 85 -18.62 -7.35 -8.56
C ALA A 85 -17.26 -7.72 -9.20
N TYR A 86 -16.32 -8.29 -8.43
CA TYR A 86 -14.96 -8.61 -8.87
C TYR A 86 -14.70 -10.12 -8.77
N PRO A 87 -15.13 -10.94 -9.76
CA PRO A 87 -15.05 -12.40 -9.68
C PRO A 87 -13.63 -12.95 -9.69
N THR A 88 -12.64 -12.13 -10.04
CA THR A 88 -11.22 -12.50 -9.99
C THR A 88 -10.58 -12.26 -8.62
N ILE A 89 -11.31 -11.67 -7.66
CA ILE A 89 -10.84 -11.44 -6.29
C ILE A 89 -11.41 -12.52 -5.37
N GLU A 90 -10.51 -13.17 -4.63
CA GLU A 90 -10.84 -14.16 -3.62
C GLU A 90 -10.25 -13.75 -2.28
N PHE A 91 -11.02 -13.86 -1.20
CA PHE A 91 -10.50 -13.68 0.15
C PHE A 91 -10.00 -15.01 0.69
N VAL A 92 -8.86 -14.96 1.38
CA VAL A 92 -8.20 -16.14 1.95
C VAL A 92 -7.96 -15.90 3.43
N GLU A 93 -8.49 -16.80 4.25
CA GLU A 93 -8.41 -16.70 5.70
C GLU A 93 -7.01 -17.02 6.22
N LEU A 94 -6.52 -16.14 7.10
CA LEU A 94 -5.37 -16.35 7.95
C LEU A 94 -5.83 -16.26 9.41
N PRO A 95 -5.41 -17.18 10.30
CA PRO A 95 -5.81 -17.12 11.71
C PRO A 95 -5.46 -15.76 12.35
N PRO A 96 -6.28 -15.26 13.29
CA PRO A 96 -5.96 -14.05 14.03
C PRO A 96 -4.67 -14.23 14.83
N PHE A 97 -3.88 -13.16 14.92
CA PHE A 97 -2.59 -13.13 15.64
C PHE A 97 -2.64 -12.37 16.95
N ASN A 98 -3.81 -11.85 17.29
CA ASN A 98 -4.06 -11.14 18.52
C ASN A 98 -5.41 -11.58 19.07
N GLU A 99 -5.41 -12.02 20.33
CA GLU A 99 -6.59 -12.59 20.99
C GLU A 99 -7.73 -11.58 21.17
N ASN A 100 -7.41 -10.28 21.17
CA ASN A 100 -8.36 -9.22 21.54
C ASN A 100 -8.83 -8.37 20.35
N ALA A 101 -8.15 -8.44 19.20
CA ALA A 101 -8.49 -7.62 18.05
C ALA A 101 -7.95 -8.18 16.74
N GLU A 102 -8.77 -8.18 15.69
CA GLU A 102 -8.33 -8.48 14.33
C GLU A 102 -7.99 -7.24 13.50
N ASN A 103 -8.29 -6.05 14.01
CA ASN A 103 -8.04 -4.77 13.37
C ASN A 103 -7.68 -3.71 14.42
N THR A 104 -6.83 -2.77 14.05
CA THR A 104 -6.47 -1.66 14.95
C THR A 104 -7.66 -0.80 15.40
N ASP A 105 -8.75 -0.78 14.63
CA ASP A 105 -9.98 -0.06 15.00
C ASP A 105 -10.68 -0.63 16.23
N SER A 106 -10.37 -1.88 16.60
CA SER A 106 -10.91 -2.58 17.77
C SER A 106 -10.03 -2.43 19.01
N LEU A 107 -8.89 -1.73 18.91
CA LEU A 107 -7.97 -1.56 20.03
C LEU A 107 -8.40 -0.42 20.95
N SER A 108 -8.27 -0.64 22.27
CA SER A 108 -8.72 0.30 23.29
C SER A 108 -7.78 1.48 23.54
N SER A 109 -6.52 1.43 23.08
CA SER A 109 -5.53 2.50 23.29
C SER A 109 -4.42 2.53 22.23
N LEU A 110 -3.77 3.69 22.09
CA LEU A 110 -2.58 3.86 21.21
C LEU A 110 -1.41 2.93 21.61
N SER A 111 -1.25 2.62 22.91
CA SER A 111 -0.21 1.69 23.35
C SER A 111 -0.45 0.26 22.86
N ALA A 112 -1.72 -0.13 22.73
CA ALA A 112 -2.10 -1.42 22.17
C ALA A 112 -1.82 -1.48 20.66
N VAL A 113 -1.95 -0.36 19.94
CA VAL A 113 -1.59 -0.27 18.51
C VAL A 113 -0.10 -0.59 18.29
N ALA A 114 0.80 -0.06 19.11
CA ALA A 114 2.22 -0.38 19.02
C ALA A 114 2.48 -1.89 19.22
N LYS A 115 1.89 -2.48 20.27
CA LYS A 115 1.99 -3.93 20.54
C LYS A 115 1.43 -4.77 19.39
N PHE A 116 0.35 -4.29 18.78
CA PHE A 116 -0.29 -4.95 17.65
C PHE A 116 0.65 -5.03 16.43
N TYR A 117 1.35 -3.94 16.09
CA TYR A 117 2.40 -3.97 15.04
C TYR A 117 3.45 -5.05 15.33
N HIS A 118 4.00 -5.07 16.55
CA HIS A 118 5.00 -6.08 16.93
C HIS A 118 4.46 -7.51 16.86
N SER A 119 3.21 -7.74 17.27
CA SER A 119 2.61 -9.06 17.24
C SER A 119 2.42 -9.63 15.83
N SER A 120 2.44 -8.80 14.78
CA SER A 120 2.32 -9.26 13.40
C SER A 120 3.46 -10.19 12.96
N GLU A 121 4.66 -10.10 13.58
CA GLU A 121 5.77 -11.02 13.28
C GLU A 121 5.42 -12.48 13.62
N SER A 122 4.47 -12.71 14.54
CA SER A 122 3.98 -14.04 14.90
C SER A 122 3.14 -14.71 13.79
N LEU A 123 2.73 -13.95 12.77
CA LEU A 123 1.99 -14.49 11.62
C LEU A 123 2.86 -15.36 10.70
N LYS A 124 4.19 -15.27 10.79
CA LYS A 124 5.11 -15.95 9.87
C LYS A 124 4.83 -17.46 9.73
N PRO A 125 4.68 -18.26 10.81
CA PRO A 125 4.41 -19.70 10.67
C PRO A 125 3.05 -19.98 10.00
N SER A 126 2.00 -19.28 10.42
CA SER A 126 0.66 -19.41 9.84
C SER A 126 0.66 -19.03 8.35
N PHE A 127 1.40 -17.99 7.99
CA PHE A 127 1.54 -17.54 6.61
C PHE A 127 2.31 -18.55 5.75
N ILE A 128 3.38 -19.17 6.27
CA ILE A 128 4.09 -20.27 5.59
C ILE A 128 3.15 -21.44 5.30
N LEU A 129 2.37 -21.85 6.30
CA LEU A 129 1.39 -22.93 6.14
C LEU A 129 0.33 -22.57 5.09
N LEU A 130 -0.17 -21.34 5.13
CA LEU A 130 -1.18 -20.86 4.17
C LEU A 130 -0.64 -20.86 2.74
N ILE A 131 0.55 -20.29 2.50
CA ILE A 131 1.15 -20.28 1.16
C ILE A 131 1.43 -21.71 0.66
N SER A 132 1.89 -22.61 1.54
CA SER A 132 2.08 -24.02 1.20
C SER A 132 0.76 -24.69 0.79
N GLN A 133 -0.34 -24.44 1.49
CA GLN A 133 -1.66 -24.96 1.15
C GLN A 133 -2.19 -24.39 -0.19
N LEU A 134 -1.99 -23.10 -0.43
CA LEU A 134 -2.35 -22.47 -1.72
C LEU A 134 -1.55 -23.08 -2.88
N ILE A 135 -0.27 -23.35 -2.69
CA ILE A 135 0.57 -24.04 -3.67
C ILE A 135 0.05 -25.46 -3.94
N GLN A 136 -0.23 -26.23 -2.89
CA GLN A 136 -0.71 -27.61 -3.02
C GLN A 136 -2.05 -27.69 -3.74
N SER A 137 -3.01 -26.83 -3.36
CA SER A 137 -4.33 -26.75 -3.99
C SER A 137 -4.29 -26.23 -5.44
N ASN A 138 -3.25 -25.47 -5.83
CA ASN A 138 -3.06 -24.99 -7.20
C ASN A 138 -2.09 -25.87 -8.03
N GLY A 139 -2.07 -27.18 -7.77
CA GLY A 139 -1.28 -28.13 -8.55
C GLY A 139 0.24 -27.96 -8.42
N GLY A 140 0.70 -27.43 -7.28
CA GLY A 140 2.13 -27.17 -7.02
C GLY A 140 2.64 -25.83 -7.56
N ASN A 141 1.76 -24.98 -8.12
CA ASN A 141 2.16 -23.69 -8.66
C ASN A 141 2.12 -22.60 -7.57
N PRO A 142 3.25 -21.96 -7.27
CA PRO A 142 3.29 -20.84 -6.34
C PRO A 142 2.71 -19.56 -6.93
N PRO A 143 2.41 -18.57 -6.07
CA PRO A 143 1.99 -17.25 -6.53
C PRO A 143 3.00 -16.69 -7.53
N ILE A 144 2.52 -15.87 -8.48
CA ILE A 144 3.42 -15.10 -9.34
C ILE A 144 4.23 -14.13 -8.46
N CYS A 145 3.51 -13.45 -7.56
CA CYS A 145 4.03 -12.46 -6.66
C CYS A 145 3.22 -12.46 -5.36
N ILE A 146 3.91 -12.24 -4.25
CA ILE A 146 3.32 -11.84 -2.97
C ILE A 146 3.55 -10.35 -2.83
N ILE A 147 2.46 -9.61 -2.70
CA ILE A 147 2.46 -8.17 -2.47
C ILE A 147 1.97 -7.94 -1.05
N SER A 148 2.85 -7.50 -0.16
CA SER A 148 2.52 -7.33 1.25
C SER A 148 2.69 -5.89 1.70
N ASP A 149 2.05 -5.57 2.82
CA ASP A 149 2.33 -4.33 3.52
C ASP A 149 3.77 -4.32 4.03
N MET A 150 4.37 -3.13 4.09
CA MET A 150 5.71 -2.89 4.61
C MET A 150 5.91 -3.34 6.06
N PHE A 151 4.85 -3.43 6.88
CA PHE A 151 4.94 -3.95 8.24
C PHE A 151 4.97 -5.48 8.34
N LEU A 152 4.79 -6.18 7.21
CA LEU A 152 4.79 -7.64 7.11
C LEU A 152 6.05 -8.13 6.38
N GLY A 153 7.21 -7.53 6.67
CA GLY A 153 8.46 -7.77 5.96
C GLY A 153 8.93 -9.22 5.98
N PHE A 154 8.53 -10.03 6.97
CA PHE A 154 8.84 -11.47 6.99
C PHE A 154 8.34 -12.22 5.74
N THR A 155 7.34 -11.69 5.04
CA THR A 155 6.76 -12.29 3.84
C THR A 155 7.73 -12.30 2.66
N VAL A 156 8.77 -11.45 2.67
CA VAL A 156 9.86 -11.45 1.68
C VAL A 156 10.55 -12.81 1.64
N GLU A 157 11.02 -13.28 2.81
CA GLU A 157 11.70 -14.57 2.93
C GLU A 157 10.77 -15.74 2.60
N VAL A 158 9.49 -15.62 2.99
CA VAL A 158 8.49 -16.65 2.69
C VAL A 158 8.27 -16.75 1.18
N ALA A 159 8.06 -15.62 0.49
CA ALA A 159 7.89 -15.59 -0.96
C ALA A 159 9.07 -16.26 -1.67
N HIS A 160 10.29 -15.90 -1.33
CA HIS A 160 11.50 -16.44 -1.94
C HIS A 160 11.70 -17.92 -1.66
N SER A 161 11.40 -18.40 -0.45
CA SER A 161 11.52 -19.83 -0.11
C SER A 161 10.58 -20.73 -0.92
N PHE A 162 9.45 -20.19 -1.41
CA PHE A 162 8.53 -20.87 -2.34
C PHE A 162 8.78 -20.52 -3.82
N GLY A 163 9.86 -19.78 -4.13
CA GLY A 163 10.18 -19.35 -5.49
C GLY A 163 9.16 -18.39 -6.11
N SER A 164 8.44 -17.64 -5.27
CA SER A 164 7.59 -16.50 -5.66
C SER A 164 8.41 -15.20 -5.63
N ARG A 165 7.97 -14.19 -6.38
CA ARG A 165 8.46 -12.82 -6.25
C ARG A 165 7.82 -12.13 -5.05
N HIS A 166 8.48 -11.07 -4.57
CA HIS A 166 7.98 -10.23 -3.49
C HIS A 166 8.01 -8.75 -3.87
N VAL A 167 6.92 -8.02 -3.58
CA VAL A 167 6.81 -6.57 -3.80
C VAL A 167 6.07 -5.90 -2.63
N PRO A 168 6.71 -5.06 -1.80
CA PRO A 168 5.99 -4.24 -0.84
C PRO A 168 5.12 -3.21 -1.55
N LEU A 169 3.88 -3.06 -1.07
CA LEU A 169 3.07 -1.89 -1.35
C LEU A 169 3.23 -0.92 -0.17
N TYR A 170 3.92 0.18 -0.41
CA TYR A 170 4.07 1.28 0.51
C TYR A 170 2.82 2.17 0.45
N THR A 171 2.09 2.23 1.55
CA THR A 171 0.91 3.10 1.72
C THR A 171 1.26 4.50 2.24
N SER A 172 2.56 4.84 2.19
CA SER A 172 3.17 6.13 2.55
C SER A 172 3.94 6.71 1.35
N GLY A 173 4.42 7.95 1.46
CA GLY A 173 5.28 8.58 0.45
C GLY A 173 6.76 8.21 0.63
N PRO A 174 7.53 8.00 -0.46
CA PRO A 174 8.96 7.69 -0.39
C PRO A 174 9.78 8.73 0.33
N TYR A 175 9.44 10.02 0.32
CA TYR A 175 10.19 11.05 1.06
C TYR A 175 10.19 10.78 2.56
N ALA A 176 9.00 10.79 3.15
CA ALA A 176 8.81 10.68 4.58
C ALA A 176 9.26 9.31 5.10
N MET A 177 9.01 8.26 4.31
CA MET A 177 9.42 6.91 4.66
C MET A 177 10.95 6.71 4.61
N SER A 178 11.65 7.39 3.69
CA SER A 178 13.12 7.43 3.67
C SER A 178 13.69 8.00 4.96
N ILE A 179 13.18 9.17 5.37
CA ILE A 179 13.58 9.84 6.60
C ILE A 179 13.28 8.96 7.82
N TYR A 180 12.04 8.46 7.91
CA TYR A 180 11.60 7.60 9.01
C TYR A 180 12.49 6.35 9.16
N ASN A 181 12.75 5.65 8.05
CA ASN A 181 13.58 4.45 8.06
C ASN A 181 15.04 4.75 8.41
N SER A 182 15.62 5.84 7.88
CA SER A 182 17.00 6.23 8.21
C SER A 182 17.15 6.49 9.72
N ILE A 183 16.20 7.22 10.32
CA ILE A 183 16.23 7.52 11.76
C ILE A 183 16.10 6.25 12.58
N TRP A 184 15.12 5.38 12.30
CA TRP A 184 14.92 4.17 13.10
C TRP A 184 16.00 3.10 12.91
N THR A 185 16.70 3.13 11.78
CA THR A 185 17.83 2.23 11.51
C THR A 185 19.10 2.71 12.19
N HIS A 186 19.37 4.01 12.21
CA HIS A 186 20.68 4.54 12.62
C HIS A 186 20.66 5.32 13.93
N LEU A 187 19.49 5.81 14.36
CA LEU A 187 19.30 6.72 15.50
C LEU A 187 20.40 7.79 15.57
N PRO A 188 20.59 8.60 14.50
CA PRO A 188 21.79 9.42 14.31
C PRO A 188 22.07 10.39 15.45
N HIS A 189 21.02 10.87 16.11
CA HIS A 189 21.08 11.76 17.27
C HIS A 189 21.79 11.15 18.51
N ARG A 190 21.99 9.82 18.57
CA ARG A 190 22.80 9.16 19.61
C ARG A 190 24.29 9.44 19.46
N HIS A 191 24.76 9.63 18.22
CA HIS A 191 26.17 9.86 17.94
C HIS A 191 26.53 11.35 17.93
N THR A 192 25.53 12.23 17.94
CA THR A 192 25.70 13.68 17.88
C THR A 192 24.85 14.38 18.95
N PRO A 193 25.01 14.10 20.25
CA PRO A 193 24.07 14.51 21.31
C PRO A 193 23.84 16.03 21.39
N THR A 194 24.80 16.84 20.96
CA THR A 194 24.74 18.32 21.00
C THR A 194 24.36 18.97 19.68
N ALA A 195 24.21 18.21 18.58
CA ALA A 195 23.90 18.80 17.28
C ALA A 195 22.41 19.14 17.15
N ASP A 196 22.10 20.36 16.73
CA ASP A 196 20.73 20.81 16.48
C ASP A 196 20.18 20.32 15.15
N VAL A 197 21.06 20.07 14.18
CA VAL A 197 20.74 19.54 12.85
C VAL A 197 21.36 18.16 12.70
N LEU A 198 20.57 17.23 12.18
CA LEU A 198 20.92 15.83 12.02
C LEU A 198 21.01 15.49 10.53
N THR A 199 22.15 14.93 10.13
CA THR A 199 22.31 14.25 8.85
C THR A 199 21.72 12.85 8.93
N LEU A 200 21.10 12.40 7.85
CA LEU A 200 20.41 11.11 7.80
C LEU A 200 21.24 10.10 6.98
N PRO A 201 21.80 9.05 7.60
CA PRO A 201 22.61 8.08 6.88
C PRO A 201 21.82 7.40 5.76
N GLY A 202 22.46 7.23 4.61
CA GLY A 202 21.87 6.63 3.41
C GLY A 202 20.99 7.58 2.58
N LEU A 203 20.80 8.84 3.01
CA LEU A 203 20.03 9.85 2.29
C LEU A 203 20.93 10.98 1.76
N PRO A 204 20.45 11.81 0.81
CA PRO A 204 21.21 12.95 0.30
C PRO A 204 21.73 13.86 1.43
N PRO A 205 22.99 14.32 1.40
CA PRO A 205 23.59 15.10 2.49
C PRO A 205 22.88 16.44 2.78
N ASN A 206 22.20 17.01 1.78
CA ASN A 206 21.40 18.23 1.94
C ASN A 206 20.04 17.98 2.60
N LEU A 207 19.59 16.71 2.69
CA LEU A 207 18.40 16.36 3.43
C LEU A 207 18.75 16.20 4.92
N THR A 208 18.42 17.23 5.69
CA THR A 208 18.61 17.25 7.13
C THR A 208 17.30 17.43 7.86
N ILE A 209 17.27 16.99 9.12
CA ILE A 209 16.18 17.32 10.05
C ILE A 209 16.74 18.03 11.27
N HIS A 210 15.97 18.95 11.82
CA HIS A 210 16.27 19.52 13.13
C HIS A 210 15.95 18.49 14.23
N ARG A 211 16.69 18.54 15.34
CA ARG A 211 16.48 17.66 16.49
C ARG A 211 15.06 17.77 17.05
N ASN A 212 14.48 18.96 17.04
CA ASN A 212 13.10 19.20 17.47
C ASN A 212 12.04 18.61 16.51
N GLN A 213 12.44 18.14 15.33
CA GLN A 213 11.56 17.44 14.40
C GLN A 213 11.51 15.93 14.67
N LEU A 214 12.33 15.41 15.62
CA LEU A 214 12.22 14.03 16.10
C LEU A 214 11.01 13.86 17.01
N SER A 215 10.33 12.73 16.87
CA SER A 215 9.29 12.35 17.83
C SER A 215 9.88 12.02 19.20
N GLN A 216 9.10 12.21 20.27
CA GLN A 216 9.53 11.86 21.62
C GLN A 216 9.87 10.37 21.78
N ASN A 217 9.26 9.49 20.99
CA ASN A 217 9.59 8.07 20.97
C ASN A 217 10.98 7.82 20.34
N MET A 218 11.36 8.55 19.29
CA MET A 218 12.70 8.49 18.71
C MET A 218 13.74 9.01 19.70
N ILE A 219 13.46 10.12 20.38
CA ILE A 219 14.33 10.69 21.42
C ILE A 219 14.52 9.70 22.57
N LYS A 220 13.44 9.08 23.06
CA LYS A 220 13.52 8.08 24.14
C LYS A 220 14.27 6.81 23.71
N ALA A 221 14.10 6.37 22.46
CA ALA A 221 14.82 5.22 21.92
C ALA A 221 16.34 5.47 21.94
N ALA A 222 16.80 6.71 21.77
CA ALA A 222 18.21 7.07 21.87
C ALA A 222 18.87 6.62 23.17
N SER A 223 18.15 6.81 24.27
CA SER A 223 18.64 6.60 25.64
C SER A 223 18.57 5.15 26.09
N SER A 224 17.63 4.36 25.53
CA SER A 224 17.45 2.96 25.89
C SER A 224 18.17 1.98 24.97
N TYR A 225 18.45 2.39 23.73
CA TYR A 225 19.11 1.54 22.75
C TYR A 225 20.63 1.54 22.98
N THR A 226 21.24 0.36 22.97
CA THR A 226 22.70 0.11 23.10
C THR A 226 23.24 -0.53 21.82
N GLN A 227 24.55 -0.73 21.70
CA GLN A 227 25.13 -1.43 20.55
C GLN A 227 24.66 -2.89 20.44
N ASP A 228 24.32 -3.52 21.58
CA ASP A 228 23.83 -4.90 21.65
C ASP A 228 22.30 -5.01 21.51
N SER A 229 21.59 -3.89 21.37
CA SER A 229 20.13 -3.91 21.24
C SER A 229 19.70 -4.47 19.89
N PRO A 230 18.66 -5.33 19.84
CA PRO A 230 18.16 -5.84 18.57
C PRO A 230 17.60 -4.70 17.72
N PRO A 231 17.72 -4.77 16.38
CA PRO A 231 17.18 -3.76 15.46
C PRO A 231 15.74 -3.42 15.83
N THR A 232 15.40 -2.12 15.81
CA THR A 232 14.02 -1.67 16.07
C THR A 232 13.04 -2.33 15.10
N PHE A 233 11.75 -2.39 15.42
CA PHE A 233 10.76 -3.00 14.53
C PHE A 233 10.79 -2.38 13.12
N ALA A 234 10.79 -1.05 13.03
CA ALA A 234 10.91 -0.34 11.76
C ALA A 234 12.20 -0.71 11.01
N ALA A 235 13.35 -0.77 11.71
CA ALA A 235 14.62 -1.18 11.10
C ALA A 235 14.59 -2.63 10.59
N ARG A 236 13.96 -3.57 11.32
CA ARG A 236 13.79 -4.96 10.87
C ARG A 236 12.90 -5.04 9.63
N GLN A 237 11.74 -4.39 9.66
CA GLN A 237 10.81 -4.40 8.53
C GLN A 237 11.44 -3.79 7.27
N ALA A 238 12.13 -2.66 7.41
CA ALA A 238 12.89 -2.05 6.33
C ALA A 238 14.03 -2.97 5.84
N GLY A 239 14.72 -3.66 6.77
CA GLY A 239 15.76 -4.63 6.47
C GLY A 239 15.26 -5.80 5.60
N TYR A 240 14.08 -6.35 5.91
CA TYR A 240 13.45 -7.35 5.05
C TYR A 240 13.07 -6.77 3.68
N CYS A 241 12.38 -5.62 3.67
CA CYS A 241 11.85 -5.04 2.43
C CYS A 241 12.95 -4.69 1.41
N LYS A 242 14.18 -4.39 1.85
CA LYS A 242 15.36 -4.19 0.98
C LYS A 242 15.65 -5.38 0.06
N ASN A 243 15.24 -6.59 0.44
CA ASN A 243 15.46 -7.80 -0.35
C ASN A 243 14.32 -8.07 -1.35
N SER A 244 13.31 -7.21 -1.43
CA SER A 244 12.19 -7.38 -2.37
C SER A 244 12.64 -7.26 -3.84
N ASP A 245 11.83 -7.80 -4.74
CA ASP A 245 12.15 -7.80 -6.18
C ASP A 245 11.83 -6.46 -6.86
N ALA A 246 10.94 -5.67 -6.28
CA ALA A 246 10.54 -4.32 -6.71
C ALA A 246 9.77 -3.59 -5.59
N GLY A 247 9.33 -2.35 -5.79
CA GLY A 247 8.50 -1.61 -4.83
C GLY A 247 7.34 -0.86 -5.47
N ILE A 248 6.15 -0.92 -4.88
CA ILE A 248 4.98 -0.13 -5.31
C ILE A 248 4.71 0.94 -4.27
N TRP A 249 4.48 2.17 -4.72
CA TRP A 249 4.20 3.31 -3.87
C TRP A 249 2.82 3.88 -4.16
N ASN A 250 2.03 4.09 -3.11
CA ASN A 250 0.80 4.86 -3.17
C ASN A 250 1.12 6.37 -3.24
N THR A 251 1.77 6.81 -4.30
CA THR A 251 2.08 8.22 -4.55
C THR A 251 1.91 8.54 -6.03
N VAL A 252 2.09 9.80 -6.40
CA VAL A 252 2.05 10.31 -7.77
C VAL A 252 3.38 10.97 -8.09
N ASP A 253 3.88 10.81 -9.31
CA ASP A 253 5.12 11.44 -9.77
C ASP A 253 5.18 12.94 -9.47
N VAL A 254 4.09 13.68 -9.69
CA VAL A 254 4.06 15.13 -9.44
C VAL A 254 4.39 15.49 -7.99
N LEU A 255 4.15 14.59 -7.03
CA LEU A 255 4.44 14.83 -5.63
C LEU A 255 5.89 14.47 -5.26
N GLU A 256 6.41 13.35 -5.78
CA GLU A 256 7.62 12.73 -5.21
C GLU A 256 8.58 12.09 -6.24
N LYS A 257 8.57 12.54 -7.51
CA LYS A 257 9.41 11.98 -8.60
C LYS A 257 10.87 11.79 -8.24
N TYR A 258 11.51 12.79 -7.64
CA TYR A 258 12.92 12.71 -7.23
C TYR A 258 13.15 11.56 -6.23
N TRP A 259 12.25 11.40 -5.27
CA TRP A 259 12.36 10.38 -4.23
C TRP A 259 12.09 8.98 -4.76
N LEU A 260 11.18 8.82 -5.72
CA LEU A 260 10.99 7.57 -6.46
C LEU A 260 12.28 7.16 -7.19
N GLN A 261 12.90 8.08 -7.92
CA GLN A 261 14.17 7.83 -8.64
C GLN A 261 15.32 7.50 -7.69
N HIS A 262 15.38 8.16 -6.53
CA HIS A 262 16.35 7.86 -5.49
C HIS A 262 16.18 6.43 -4.94
N TRP A 263 14.94 5.99 -4.72
CA TRP A 263 14.63 4.62 -4.30
C TRP A 263 15.00 3.58 -5.35
N GLU A 264 14.65 3.82 -6.61
CA GLU A 264 15.02 2.95 -7.72
C GLU A 264 16.53 2.79 -7.83
N SER A 265 17.25 3.92 -7.82
CA SER A 265 18.72 3.95 -7.95
C SER A 265 19.43 3.28 -6.76
N SER A 266 18.95 3.50 -5.54
CA SER A 266 19.58 2.97 -4.32
C SER A 266 19.30 1.48 -4.10
N SER A 267 18.13 0.99 -4.53
CA SER A 267 17.77 -0.43 -4.44
C SER A 267 18.25 -1.24 -5.64
N GLY A 268 18.43 -0.61 -6.80
CA GLY A 268 18.67 -1.29 -8.07
C GLY A 268 17.47 -2.13 -8.52
N ARG A 269 16.26 -1.79 -8.03
CA ARG A 269 15.01 -2.52 -8.29
C ARG A 269 13.95 -1.58 -8.86
N PRO A 270 13.05 -2.08 -9.73
CA PRO A 270 11.95 -1.27 -10.26
C PRO A 270 11.09 -0.70 -9.15
N VAL A 271 10.62 0.54 -9.36
CA VAL A 271 9.64 1.19 -8.49
C VAL A 271 8.48 1.74 -9.31
N TRP A 272 7.25 1.63 -8.79
CA TRP A 272 6.06 2.14 -9.48
C TRP A 272 5.23 3.01 -8.56
N ALA A 273 4.95 4.24 -9.00
CA ALA A 273 4.02 5.15 -8.37
C ALA A 273 2.62 4.97 -8.98
N ILE A 274 1.75 4.22 -8.30
CA ILE A 274 0.42 3.84 -8.83
C ILE A 274 -0.73 4.65 -8.20
N GLY A 275 -0.37 5.65 -7.40
CA GLY A 275 -1.30 6.44 -6.60
C GLY A 275 -1.99 7.55 -7.42
N PRO A 276 -2.89 8.31 -6.77
CA PRO A 276 -3.42 7.99 -5.46
C PRO A 276 -4.35 6.77 -5.55
N LEU A 277 -4.29 5.90 -4.54
CA LEU A 277 -5.22 4.80 -4.34
C LEU A 277 -6.41 5.34 -3.54
N LEU A 278 -7.42 5.79 -4.28
CA LEU A 278 -8.67 6.34 -3.78
C LEU A 278 -9.83 5.37 -4.05
N PRO A 279 -10.96 5.46 -3.32
CA PRO A 279 -12.13 4.66 -3.64
C PRO A 279 -12.68 5.07 -5.02
N ILE A 280 -13.32 4.13 -5.73
CA ILE A 280 -13.74 4.34 -7.14
C ILE A 280 -14.90 5.33 -7.21
N SER A 281 -15.75 5.33 -6.20
CA SER A 281 -16.76 6.37 -5.99
C SER A 281 -16.46 7.14 -4.71
N SER A 282 -17.08 8.31 -4.56
CA SER A 282 -17.05 9.06 -3.31
C SER A 282 -17.75 8.34 -2.16
N ASN A 283 -18.29 7.13 -2.37
CA ASN A 283 -19.02 6.37 -1.35
C ASN A 283 -18.05 5.57 -0.47
N GLU A 284 -17.82 6.03 0.76
CA GLU A 284 -16.96 5.35 1.74
C GLU A 284 -17.41 3.90 2.06
N ASN A 285 -18.66 3.53 1.77
CA ASN A 285 -19.17 2.18 1.97
C ASN A 285 -18.38 1.12 1.17
N GLU A 286 -17.64 1.49 0.13
CA GLU A 286 -16.78 0.58 -0.64
C GLU A 286 -15.55 0.13 0.14
N ARG A 287 -14.93 0.99 0.95
CA ARG A 287 -13.75 0.62 1.77
C ARG A 287 -14.18 -0.06 3.07
N GLY A 288 -15.35 0.34 3.59
CA GLY A 288 -15.75 0.01 4.94
C GLY A 288 -15.04 0.81 6.00
N GLY A 289 -15.34 0.51 7.26
CA GLY A 289 -14.79 1.22 8.40
C GLY A 289 -15.82 1.36 9.51
N LYS A 290 -15.56 2.33 10.39
CA LYS A 290 -16.44 2.66 11.52
C LYS A 290 -17.76 3.19 10.98
N VAL A 291 -18.87 2.85 11.66
CA VAL A 291 -20.17 3.45 11.34
C VAL A 291 -20.05 4.96 11.54
N PRO A 292 -20.39 5.78 10.52
CA PRO A 292 -20.35 7.23 10.66
C PRO A 292 -21.23 7.69 11.82
N GLY A 293 -20.73 8.63 12.63
CA GLY A 293 -21.53 9.30 13.65
C GLY A 293 -22.57 10.27 13.05
N MET A 294 -22.48 10.51 11.75
CA MET A 294 -23.40 11.29 10.93
C MET A 294 -23.42 10.71 9.52
N SER A 295 -24.59 10.63 8.89
CA SER A 295 -24.68 10.10 7.52
C SER A 295 -24.01 11.02 6.50
N PRO A 296 -23.49 10.48 5.38
CA PRO A 296 -23.00 11.27 4.24
C PRO A 296 -23.95 12.38 3.80
N ARG A 297 -25.25 12.08 3.80
CA ARG A 297 -26.30 13.02 3.42
C ARG A 297 -26.42 14.20 4.37
N GLU A 298 -26.53 13.95 5.67
CA GLU A 298 -26.65 15.02 6.67
C GLU A 298 -25.41 15.93 6.66
N CYS A 299 -24.23 15.35 6.47
CA CYS A 299 -22.98 16.10 6.40
C CYS A 299 -22.94 17.01 5.15
N ALA A 300 -23.34 16.48 4.00
CA ALA A 300 -23.44 17.25 2.76
C ALA A 300 -24.51 18.36 2.84
N GLU A 301 -25.66 18.08 3.45
CA GLU A 301 -26.73 19.06 3.67
C GLU A 301 -26.24 20.21 4.54
N TRP A 302 -25.46 19.95 5.61
CA TRP A 302 -24.86 21.00 6.42
C TRP A 302 -23.85 21.83 5.62
N LEU A 303 -22.93 21.19 4.90
CA LEU A 303 -21.91 21.87 4.09
C LEU A 303 -22.50 22.77 3.00
N SER A 304 -23.62 22.36 2.41
CA SER A 304 -24.34 23.11 1.37
C SER A 304 -24.94 24.43 1.87
N LEU A 305 -25.00 24.66 3.19
CA LEU A 305 -25.47 25.92 3.78
C LEU A 305 -24.38 26.99 3.82
N HIS A 306 -23.14 26.66 3.48
CA HIS A 306 -21.98 27.54 3.62
C HIS A 306 -21.37 27.89 2.27
N PRO A 307 -20.75 29.08 2.13
CA PRO A 307 -20.08 29.46 0.89
C PRO A 307 -18.96 28.51 0.48
N ALA A 308 -18.64 28.51 -0.81
CA ALA A 308 -17.49 27.78 -1.35
C ALA A 308 -16.20 28.11 -0.59
N LYS A 309 -15.39 27.08 -0.32
CA LYS A 309 -14.08 27.17 0.35
C LYS A 309 -14.08 27.89 1.70
N SER A 310 -15.20 27.89 2.43
CA SER A 310 -15.36 28.61 3.70
C SER A 310 -15.38 27.73 4.96
N VAL A 311 -15.31 26.40 4.80
CA VAL A 311 -15.37 25.43 5.90
C VAL A 311 -14.01 24.76 6.10
N LEU A 312 -13.54 24.74 7.34
CA LEU A 312 -12.40 23.95 7.79
C LEU A 312 -12.87 22.55 8.22
N TYR A 313 -12.33 21.51 7.60
CA TYR A 313 -12.50 20.15 8.10
C TYR A 313 -11.39 19.83 9.11
N VAL A 314 -11.71 19.14 10.21
CA VAL A 314 -10.76 18.78 11.26
C VAL A 314 -10.85 17.29 11.59
N SER A 315 -9.76 16.56 11.39
CA SER A 315 -9.66 15.13 11.70
C SER A 315 -8.21 14.68 11.95
N PHE A 316 -8.02 13.93 13.04
CA PHE A 316 -6.73 13.34 13.41
C PHE A 316 -6.58 11.89 12.92
N GLY A 317 -7.37 11.48 11.93
CA GLY A 317 -7.33 10.16 11.33
C GLY A 317 -8.10 9.09 12.12
N SER A 318 -7.82 7.83 11.80
CA SER A 318 -8.60 6.69 12.32
C SER A 318 -8.27 6.30 13.76
N GLN A 319 -7.05 6.60 14.22
CA GLN A 319 -6.48 6.11 15.48
C GLN A 319 -6.16 7.21 16.50
N ASN A 320 -5.86 8.43 16.07
CA ASN A 320 -5.31 9.45 16.98
C ASN A 320 -6.38 10.40 17.54
N SER A 321 -6.07 10.96 18.69
CA SER A 321 -6.76 12.08 19.32
C SER A 321 -5.74 12.98 20.01
N ILE A 322 -6.15 14.10 20.57
CA ILE A 322 -5.28 15.05 21.28
C ILE A 322 -5.55 14.99 22.80
N PRO A 323 -4.58 15.28 23.66
CA PRO A 323 -4.80 15.41 25.10
C PRO A 323 -5.85 16.47 25.44
N VAL A 324 -6.45 16.32 26.63
CA VAL A 324 -7.52 17.18 27.15
C VAL A 324 -7.14 18.66 27.04
N ASP A 325 -5.99 19.07 27.57
CA ASP A 325 -5.57 20.49 27.57
C ASP A 325 -5.46 21.08 26.16
N GLN A 326 -4.93 20.30 25.21
CA GLN A 326 -4.85 20.70 23.80
C GLN A 326 -6.24 20.79 23.17
N MET A 327 -7.14 19.85 23.48
CA MET A 327 -8.53 19.88 22.99
C MET A 327 -9.25 21.15 23.45
N MET A 328 -9.01 21.58 24.69
CA MET A 328 -9.52 22.82 25.27
C MET A 328 -9.05 24.06 24.52
N GLU A 329 -7.74 24.21 24.36
CA GLU A 329 -7.15 25.37 23.69
C GLU A 329 -7.51 25.40 22.20
N PHE A 330 -7.54 24.23 21.56
CA PHE A 330 -7.94 24.11 20.18
C PHE A 330 -9.42 24.51 19.96
N ALA A 331 -10.34 24.07 20.82
CA ALA A 331 -11.74 24.47 20.75
C ALA A 331 -11.92 26.00 20.92
N LYS A 332 -11.23 26.60 21.90
CA LYS A 332 -11.22 28.06 22.08
C LYS A 332 -10.68 28.77 20.84
N GLY A 333 -9.62 28.24 20.24
CA GLY A 333 -9.00 28.80 19.04
C GLY A 333 -9.90 28.71 17.82
N LEU A 334 -10.60 27.59 17.61
CA LEU A 334 -11.61 27.45 16.57
C LEU A 334 -12.74 28.48 16.74
N GLU A 335 -13.29 28.64 17.95
CA GLU A 335 -14.31 29.66 18.24
C GLU A 335 -13.76 31.07 17.92
N LYS A 336 -12.55 31.39 18.40
CA LYS A 336 -11.89 32.70 18.19
C LYS A 336 -11.48 32.96 16.74
N SER A 337 -11.31 31.93 15.92
CA SER A 337 -11.01 32.05 14.48
C SER A 337 -12.19 32.61 13.70
N GLU A 338 -13.40 32.49 14.25
CA GLU A 338 -14.69 32.82 13.62
C GLU A 338 -14.96 32.08 12.28
N GLN A 339 -14.13 31.10 11.92
CA GLN A 339 -14.29 30.24 10.76
C GLN A 339 -15.36 29.17 10.99
N ARG A 340 -15.90 28.66 9.88
CA ARG A 340 -16.81 27.51 9.93
C ARG A 340 -15.99 26.23 9.98
N PHE A 341 -16.44 25.24 10.73
CA PHE A 341 -15.72 23.98 10.81
C PHE A 341 -16.61 22.74 11.00
N ILE A 342 -16.11 21.61 10.51
CA ILE A 342 -16.55 20.28 10.92
C ILE A 342 -15.40 19.64 11.69
N TRP A 343 -15.65 19.19 12.92
CA TRP A 343 -14.64 18.53 13.74
C TRP A 343 -15.06 17.13 14.16
N VAL A 344 -14.28 16.14 13.72
CA VAL A 344 -14.42 14.76 14.16
C VAL A 344 -13.84 14.59 15.55
N LEU A 345 -14.71 14.33 16.52
CA LEU A 345 -14.35 14.12 17.91
C LEU A 345 -14.09 12.64 18.21
N ARG A 346 -13.00 12.42 18.94
CA ARG A 346 -12.67 11.18 19.63
C ARG A 346 -12.35 11.52 21.08
N ASN A 347 -12.41 10.52 21.95
CA ASN A 347 -11.99 10.70 23.33
C ASN A 347 -10.53 11.17 23.38
N PRO A 348 -10.17 12.08 24.29
CA PRO A 348 -8.80 12.58 24.41
C PRO A 348 -7.78 11.46 24.63
N THR A 349 -6.53 11.73 24.26
CA THR A 349 -5.45 10.77 24.49
C THR A 349 -5.31 10.47 25.99
N GLY A 350 -5.28 9.18 26.34
CA GLY A 350 -5.26 8.69 27.72
C GLY A 350 -6.60 8.13 28.21
N PHE A 351 -7.66 8.29 27.43
CA PHE A 351 -8.99 7.73 27.71
C PHE A 351 -9.33 6.58 26.74
N GLU A 352 -10.19 5.65 27.16
CA GLU A 352 -10.57 4.51 26.33
C GLU A 352 -11.43 4.91 25.14
N VAL A 353 -11.23 4.25 23.99
CA VAL A 353 -11.94 4.55 22.73
C VAL A 353 -13.45 4.25 22.80
N GLY A 354 -13.90 3.41 23.74
CA GLY A 354 -15.30 2.99 23.89
C GLY A 354 -16.13 3.82 24.89
N ASP A 355 -15.50 4.70 25.67
CA ASP A 355 -16.21 5.56 26.63
C ASP A 355 -17.09 6.60 25.91
N GLU A 356 -18.19 7.01 26.53
CA GLU A 356 -18.96 8.14 26.04
C GLU A 356 -18.14 9.43 26.06
N PHE A 357 -18.22 10.21 24.97
CA PHE A 357 -17.56 11.49 24.90
C PHE A 357 -18.14 12.44 25.95
N ARG A 358 -17.26 13.02 26.78
CA ARG A 358 -17.67 13.89 27.88
C ARG A 358 -17.53 15.35 27.51
N SER A 359 -18.57 16.13 27.78
CA SER A 359 -18.67 17.54 27.40
C SER A 359 -17.62 18.43 28.07
N GLU A 360 -17.09 17.98 29.22
CA GLU A 360 -16.09 18.68 30.03
C GLU A 360 -14.70 18.71 29.38
N TRP A 361 -14.48 17.92 28.33
CA TRP A 361 -13.28 17.99 27.49
C TRP A 361 -13.32 19.10 26.45
N LEU A 362 -14.36 19.94 26.50
CA LEU A 362 -14.50 21.14 25.70
C LEU A 362 -14.85 22.33 26.61
N PRO A 363 -14.65 23.58 26.16
CA PRO A 363 -15.12 24.74 26.89
C PRO A 363 -16.62 24.64 27.17
N HIS A 364 -17.05 24.96 28.39
CA HIS A 364 -18.44 24.82 28.83
C HIS A 364 -19.42 25.40 27.80
N GLY A 365 -20.33 24.59 27.26
CA GLY A 365 -21.35 25.00 26.29
C GLY A 365 -20.86 25.22 24.85
N PHE A 366 -19.62 24.81 24.51
CA PHE A 366 -19.02 25.03 23.18
C PHE A 366 -19.86 24.46 22.03
N GLU A 367 -20.25 23.18 22.11
CA GLU A 367 -21.01 22.52 21.04
C GLU A 367 -22.32 23.27 20.73
N GLU A 368 -23.09 23.58 21.77
CA GLU A 368 -24.37 24.28 21.63
C GLU A 368 -24.18 25.70 21.08
N ARG A 369 -23.16 26.44 21.54
CA ARG A 369 -22.84 27.77 21.00
C ARG A 369 -22.47 27.71 19.51
N MET A 370 -21.62 26.77 19.12
CA MET A 370 -21.18 26.64 17.72
C MET A 370 -22.30 26.23 16.79
N ARG A 371 -23.20 25.35 17.26
CA ARG A 371 -24.41 24.92 16.57
C ARG A 371 -25.39 26.09 16.39
N GLN A 372 -25.68 26.85 17.45
CA GLN A 372 -26.59 28.02 17.38
C GLN A 372 -26.05 29.13 16.47
N LYS A 373 -24.73 29.36 16.46
CA LYS A 373 -24.08 30.30 15.55
C LYS A 373 -24.03 29.80 14.09
N GLY A 374 -24.34 28.52 13.84
CA GLY A 374 -24.21 27.90 12.52
C GLY A 374 -22.76 27.80 12.03
N LYS A 375 -21.79 27.80 12.95
CA LYS A 375 -20.35 27.85 12.64
C LYS A 375 -19.64 26.53 12.85
N GLY A 376 -20.06 25.69 13.78
CA GLY A 376 -19.36 24.43 14.05
C GLY A 376 -20.30 23.24 14.03
N LEU A 377 -19.84 22.16 13.43
CA LEU A 377 -20.47 20.85 13.49
C LEU A 377 -19.51 19.85 14.13
N LEU A 378 -19.90 19.28 15.26
CA LEU A 378 -19.12 18.30 15.99
C LEU A 378 -19.67 16.91 15.66
N VAL A 379 -18.82 16.03 15.11
CA VAL A 379 -19.22 14.68 14.70
C VAL A 379 -18.46 13.67 15.53
N LYS A 380 -19.15 12.81 16.26
CA LYS A 380 -18.51 11.80 17.11
C LYS A 380 -18.00 10.62 16.28
N ASN A 381 -16.84 10.08 16.65
CA ASN A 381 -16.23 8.84 16.16
C ASN A 381 -15.73 8.81 14.70
N TRP A 382 -16.62 9.03 13.73
CA TRP A 382 -16.29 8.90 12.31
C TRP A 382 -17.18 9.80 11.46
N CYS A 383 -16.61 10.32 10.37
CA CYS A 383 -17.33 11.13 9.39
C CYS A 383 -17.00 10.64 7.97
N PRO A 384 -17.85 10.97 6.99
CA PRO A 384 -17.62 10.74 5.56
C PRO A 384 -16.52 11.69 5.03
N GLN A 385 -15.26 11.38 5.28
CA GLN A 385 -14.11 12.24 5.01
C GLN A 385 -13.95 12.53 3.51
N ILE A 386 -14.12 11.52 2.65
CA ILE A 386 -14.02 11.70 1.20
C ILE A 386 -15.08 12.70 0.72
N GLU A 387 -16.32 12.54 1.18
CA GLU A 387 -17.43 13.40 0.81
C GLU A 387 -17.20 14.83 1.30
N ILE A 388 -16.76 15.02 2.55
CA ILE A 388 -16.41 16.35 3.10
C ILE A 388 -15.32 17.01 2.27
N LEU A 389 -14.21 16.31 1.98
CA LEU A 389 -13.07 16.86 1.24
C LEU A 389 -13.43 17.17 -0.22
N SER A 390 -14.38 16.44 -0.81
CA SER A 390 -14.87 16.68 -2.18
C SER A 390 -15.89 17.83 -2.28
N HIS A 391 -16.45 18.28 -1.16
CA HIS A 391 -17.50 19.30 -1.16
C HIS A 391 -16.96 20.70 -1.47
N GLU A 392 -17.69 21.48 -2.27
CA GLU A 392 -17.26 22.82 -2.72
C GLU A 392 -17.01 23.80 -1.56
N SER A 393 -17.80 23.70 -0.49
CA SER A 393 -17.68 24.51 0.72
C SER A 393 -16.42 24.25 1.54
N THR A 394 -15.76 23.09 1.38
CA THR A 394 -14.55 22.76 2.14
C THR A 394 -13.36 23.53 1.57
N GLY A 395 -12.74 24.35 2.42
CA GLY A 395 -11.64 25.26 2.05
C GLY A 395 -10.27 24.79 2.49
N ALA A 396 -10.19 24.09 3.63
CA ALA A 396 -8.96 23.57 4.21
C ALA A 396 -9.26 22.35 5.10
N PHE A 397 -8.21 21.60 5.41
CA PHE A 397 -8.22 20.41 6.25
C PHE A 397 -7.13 20.51 7.32
N LEU A 398 -7.52 20.62 8.59
CA LEU A 398 -6.62 20.37 9.70
C LEU A 398 -6.46 18.87 9.91
N SER A 399 -5.26 18.38 9.63
CA SER A 399 -4.96 16.97 9.50
C SER A 399 -3.75 16.56 10.31
N HIS A 400 -3.83 15.35 10.86
CA HIS A 400 -2.66 14.63 11.38
C HIS A 400 -1.59 14.29 10.33
N CYS A 401 -1.75 14.67 9.05
CA CYS A 401 -0.78 14.42 7.97
C CYS A 401 -0.50 12.93 7.70
N GLY A 402 -1.47 12.05 7.96
CA GLY A 402 -1.43 10.67 7.47
C GLY A 402 -1.51 10.65 5.94
N TRP A 403 -0.72 9.77 5.30
CA TRP A 403 -0.52 9.85 3.85
C TRP A 403 -1.82 9.70 3.02
N ASN A 404 -2.71 8.80 3.41
CA ASN A 404 -4.01 8.66 2.72
C ASN A 404 -4.84 9.95 2.81
N SER A 405 -4.92 10.56 4.00
CA SER A 405 -5.60 11.85 4.20
C SER A 405 -4.99 12.97 3.35
N ILE A 406 -3.68 12.95 3.13
CA ILE A 406 -2.99 13.90 2.25
C ILE A 406 -3.42 13.69 0.80
N LEU A 407 -3.37 12.44 0.31
CA LEU A 407 -3.79 12.13 -1.05
C LEU A 407 -5.26 12.48 -1.30
N GLU A 408 -6.14 12.22 -0.34
CA GLU A 408 -7.57 12.57 -0.40
C GLU A 408 -7.77 14.09 -0.44
N SER A 409 -7.01 14.85 0.36
CA SER A 409 -7.05 16.31 0.39
C SER A 409 -6.57 16.93 -0.92
N LEU A 410 -5.35 16.56 -1.35
CA LEU A 410 -4.71 17.16 -2.53
C LEU A 410 -5.41 16.76 -3.82
N SER A 411 -6.00 15.56 -3.90
CA SER A 411 -6.82 15.18 -5.06
C SER A 411 -8.04 16.09 -5.25
N ASN A 412 -8.49 16.77 -4.18
CA ASN A 412 -9.58 17.75 -4.20
C ASN A 412 -9.11 19.22 -4.12
N GLY A 413 -7.80 19.47 -4.18
CA GLY A 413 -7.24 20.83 -4.09
C GLY A 413 -7.47 21.49 -2.73
N ILE A 414 -7.58 20.69 -1.66
CA ILE A 414 -7.84 21.18 -0.30
C ILE A 414 -6.52 21.45 0.43
N LEU A 415 -6.42 22.65 1.00
CA LEU A 415 -5.30 23.11 1.81
C LEU A 415 -5.13 22.27 3.07
N ILE A 416 -3.90 22.16 3.58
CA ILE A 416 -3.62 21.40 4.81
C ILE A 416 -3.13 22.33 5.92
N ILE A 417 -3.72 22.21 7.10
CA ILE A 417 -3.14 22.69 8.36
C ILE A 417 -2.57 21.45 9.06
N GLY A 418 -1.25 21.39 9.18
CA GLY A 418 -0.56 20.20 9.67
C GLY A 418 -0.54 20.12 11.19
N TRP A 419 -0.99 18.99 11.73
CA TRP A 419 -0.73 18.62 13.13
C TRP A 419 -0.26 17.16 13.22
N PRO A 420 0.94 16.82 12.73
CA PRO A 420 1.44 15.45 12.78
C PRO A 420 1.56 14.91 14.22
N LEU A 421 1.03 13.70 14.45
CA LEU A 421 0.96 13.10 15.79
C LEU A 421 1.87 11.87 15.96
N GLY A 422 2.29 11.22 14.88
CA GLY A 422 3.09 10.01 14.97
C GLY A 422 3.68 9.52 13.64
N SER A 423 4.44 8.44 13.72
CA SER A 423 4.98 7.72 12.55
C SER A 423 5.72 8.63 11.56
N GLU A 424 5.48 8.47 10.26
CA GLU A 424 6.05 9.28 9.18
C GLU A 424 5.31 10.61 8.96
N GLN A 425 4.20 10.87 9.66
CA GLN A 425 3.38 12.09 9.50
C GLN A 425 4.20 13.36 9.70
N TYR A 426 5.15 13.33 10.63
CA TYR A 426 6.10 14.41 10.91
C TYR A 426 6.89 14.87 9.68
N TYR A 427 7.20 13.94 8.79
CA TYR A 427 7.99 14.17 7.59
C TYR A 427 7.08 14.35 6.36
N ASN A 428 5.87 13.79 6.38
CA ASN A 428 4.82 14.19 5.44
C ASN A 428 4.52 15.70 5.57
N SER A 429 4.37 16.21 6.79
CA SER A 429 4.19 17.65 7.04
C SER A 429 5.35 18.47 6.48
N LYS A 430 6.60 18.02 6.70
CA LYS A 430 7.82 18.63 6.15
C LYS A 430 7.79 18.69 4.61
N LEU A 431 7.40 17.60 3.93
CA LEU A 431 7.25 17.59 2.46
C LEU A 431 6.25 18.63 2.00
N LEU A 432 5.07 18.64 2.64
CA LEU A 432 3.96 19.48 2.24
C LEU A 432 4.26 20.97 2.45
N GLU A 433 4.99 21.32 3.50
CA GLU A 433 5.34 22.71 3.81
C GLU A 433 6.57 23.17 3.02
N GLU A 434 7.66 22.39 2.99
CA GLU A 434 8.94 22.83 2.44
C GLU A 434 9.11 22.57 0.93
N GLU A 435 8.62 21.44 0.41
CA GLU A 435 8.78 21.09 -1.02
C GLU A 435 7.55 21.46 -1.84
N LEU A 436 6.34 21.22 -1.32
CA LEU A 436 5.10 21.41 -2.07
C LEU A 436 4.42 22.77 -1.79
N GLY A 437 4.64 23.36 -0.61
CA GLY A 437 4.08 24.65 -0.21
C GLY A 437 2.55 24.68 -0.11
N VAL A 438 1.92 23.56 0.28
CA VAL A 438 0.46 23.39 0.42
C VAL A 438 0.02 23.12 1.86
N CYS A 439 0.95 23.17 2.81
CA CYS A 439 0.70 22.99 4.23
C CYS A 439 1.28 24.14 5.06
N LEU A 440 0.60 24.46 6.16
CA LEU A 440 1.16 25.20 7.28
C LEU A 440 1.05 24.35 8.55
N GLU A 441 2.18 24.03 9.18
CA GLU A 441 2.19 23.26 10.41
C GLU A 441 1.75 24.11 11.61
N LEU A 442 0.68 23.70 12.27
CA LEU A 442 0.18 24.33 13.50
C LEU A 442 0.91 23.80 14.74
N ALA A 443 1.12 22.49 14.80
CA ALA A 443 1.62 21.82 16.00
C ALA A 443 2.25 20.47 15.67
N ARG A 444 3.09 19.96 16.58
CA ARG A 444 3.83 18.72 16.38
C ARG A 444 3.78 17.82 17.60
N GLY A 445 3.24 16.62 17.43
CA GLY A 445 3.18 15.59 18.48
C GLY A 445 2.08 15.83 19.52
N PHE A 446 2.00 14.88 20.46
CA PHE A 446 1.05 14.94 21.58
C PHE A 446 1.52 15.86 22.71
N ASP A 447 2.76 16.31 22.69
CA ASP A 447 3.41 17.19 23.66
C ASP A 447 3.57 18.64 23.17
N ALA A 448 2.95 18.96 22.02
CA ALA A 448 2.86 20.32 21.52
C ALA A 448 2.25 21.26 22.57
N HIS A 449 2.86 22.43 22.75
CA HIS A 449 2.26 23.51 23.52
C HIS A 449 1.49 24.37 22.52
N ILE A 450 0.17 24.31 22.58
CA ILE A 450 -0.71 25.15 21.77
C ILE A 450 -1.53 26.06 22.67
N ASN A 451 -1.79 27.28 22.21
CA ASN A 451 -2.74 28.19 22.84
C ASN A 451 -3.82 28.58 21.82
N CYS A 452 -4.94 29.13 22.31
CA CYS A 452 -6.05 29.47 21.45
C CYS A 452 -5.75 30.60 20.45
N GLU A 453 -4.79 31.49 20.74
CA GLU A 453 -4.34 32.55 19.84
C GLU A 453 -3.67 32.00 18.59
N ASP A 454 -2.70 31.10 18.76
CA ASP A 454 -1.92 30.49 17.67
C ASP A 454 -2.84 29.67 16.75
N VAL A 455 -3.79 28.94 17.32
CA VAL A 455 -4.81 28.19 16.57
C VAL A 455 -5.67 29.15 15.74
N ALA A 456 -6.19 30.22 16.37
CA ALA A 456 -7.06 31.17 15.69
C ALA A 456 -6.33 31.93 14.57
N GLU A 457 -5.08 32.32 14.81
CA GLU A 457 -4.24 32.99 13.81
C GLU A 457 -3.93 32.06 12.64
N THR A 458 -3.47 30.85 12.90
CA THR A 458 -3.14 29.86 11.86
C THR A 458 -4.35 29.55 10.99
N VAL A 459 -5.51 29.31 11.62
CA VAL A 459 -6.76 29.02 10.89
C VAL A 459 -7.16 30.21 10.01
N ARG A 460 -7.12 31.46 10.52
CA ARG A 460 -7.41 32.65 9.69
C ARG A 460 -6.40 32.84 8.56
N LEU A 461 -5.11 32.65 8.84
CA LEU A 461 -4.05 32.83 7.85
C LEU A 461 -4.21 31.88 6.66
N VAL A 462 -4.62 30.64 6.91
CA VAL A 462 -4.86 29.63 5.86
C VAL A 462 -6.20 29.82 5.16
N MET A 463 -7.26 30.19 5.88
CA MET A 463 -8.59 30.32 5.30
C MET A 463 -8.78 31.63 4.51
N GLU A 464 -8.22 32.74 5.00
CA GLU A 464 -8.51 34.10 4.50
C GLU A 464 -7.24 34.91 4.18
N GLY A 465 -6.08 34.51 4.69
CA GLY A 465 -4.82 35.26 4.53
C GLY A 465 -4.12 35.05 3.19
N GLU A 466 -3.14 35.91 2.91
CA GLU A 466 -2.33 35.87 1.68
C GLU A 466 -1.60 34.54 1.51
N LYS A 467 -1.04 33.99 2.60
CA LYS A 467 -0.42 32.66 2.59
C LYS A 467 -1.41 31.57 2.15
N GLY A 468 -2.66 31.63 2.62
CA GLY A 468 -3.72 30.72 2.20
C GLY A 468 -4.05 30.82 0.70
N VAL A 469 -4.05 32.03 0.13
CA VAL A 469 -4.25 32.26 -1.31
C VAL A 469 -3.13 31.62 -2.13
N GLU A 470 -1.88 31.81 -1.70
CA GLU A 470 -0.71 31.24 -2.39
C GLU A 470 -0.69 29.70 -2.33
N MET A 471 -0.99 29.14 -1.15
CA MET A 471 -1.13 27.70 -0.96
C MET A 471 -2.26 27.12 -1.81
N ARG A 472 -3.36 27.87 -1.99
CA ARG A 472 -4.56 27.37 -2.70
C ARG A 472 -4.28 27.15 -4.16
N LYS A 473 -3.60 28.12 -4.79
CA LYS A 473 -3.16 27.98 -6.18
C LYS A 473 -2.29 26.73 -6.37
N LYS A 474 -1.31 26.52 -5.49
CA LYS A 474 -0.44 25.32 -5.56
C LYS A 474 -1.24 24.02 -5.35
N ALA A 475 -2.19 24.00 -4.41
CA ALA A 475 -3.02 22.82 -4.17
C ALA A 475 -3.95 22.51 -5.34
N GLU A 476 -4.49 23.53 -6.01
CA GLU A 476 -5.29 23.40 -7.23
C GLU A 476 -4.44 22.87 -8.40
N ASP A 477 -3.26 23.46 -8.64
CA ASP A 477 -2.31 23.00 -9.66
C ASP A 477 -1.93 21.52 -9.42
N LEU A 478 -1.59 21.14 -8.19
CA LEU A 478 -1.29 19.75 -7.83
C LEU A 478 -2.51 18.83 -8.02
N SER A 479 -3.72 19.27 -7.66
CA SER A 479 -4.95 18.50 -7.86
C SER A 479 -5.17 18.19 -9.34
N GLU A 480 -4.97 19.17 -10.22
CA GLU A 480 -5.08 18.98 -11.66
C GLU A 480 -4.06 17.99 -12.20
N GLU A 481 -2.80 18.10 -11.80
CA GLU A 481 -1.74 17.16 -12.22
C GLU A 481 -1.98 15.75 -11.68
N MET A 482 -2.44 15.61 -10.43
CA MET A 482 -2.83 14.31 -9.86
C MET A 482 -3.99 13.68 -10.64
N LYS A 483 -4.97 14.48 -11.06
CA LYS A 483 -6.08 14.01 -11.92
C LYS A 483 -5.55 13.56 -13.29
N LYS A 484 -4.65 14.32 -13.92
CA LYS A 484 -4.01 13.95 -15.19
C LYS A 484 -3.23 12.65 -15.08
N ALA A 485 -2.54 12.41 -13.96
CA ALA A 485 -1.82 11.16 -13.72
C ALA A 485 -2.71 9.91 -13.69
N LEU A 486 -4.02 10.08 -13.41
CA LEU A 486 -5.02 9.01 -13.40
C LEU A 486 -5.79 8.86 -14.72
N MET A 487 -5.62 9.79 -15.67
CA MET A 487 -6.23 9.70 -17.01
C MET A 487 -5.52 8.67 -17.89
N ASP A 488 -6.11 8.34 -19.04
CA ASP A 488 -5.46 7.48 -20.04
C ASP A 488 -4.09 8.04 -20.43
N ASN A 489 -3.06 7.19 -20.38
CA ASN A 489 -1.64 7.55 -20.55
C ASN A 489 -1.04 8.45 -19.45
N GLY A 490 -1.76 8.68 -18.34
CA GLY A 490 -1.21 9.33 -17.16
C GLY A 490 -0.14 8.47 -16.47
N SER A 491 0.76 9.13 -15.73
CA SER A 491 1.94 8.48 -15.12
C SER A 491 1.58 7.31 -14.22
N SER A 492 0.51 7.43 -13.42
CA SER A 492 0.10 6.37 -12.50
C SER A 492 -0.54 5.17 -13.21
N VAL A 493 -1.25 5.43 -14.32
CA VAL A 493 -1.80 4.37 -15.18
C VAL A 493 -0.68 3.62 -15.88
N GLN A 494 0.30 4.34 -16.42
CA GLN A 494 1.48 3.76 -17.04
C GLN A 494 2.30 2.94 -16.04
N ALA A 495 2.54 3.46 -14.84
CA ALA A 495 3.25 2.73 -13.80
C ALA A 495 2.53 1.43 -13.40
N LEU A 496 1.20 1.43 -13.33
CA LEU A 496 0.42 0.22 -13.10
C LEU A 496 0.54 -0.78 -14.26
N ASP A 497 0.53 -0.30 -15.50
CA ASP A 497 0.67 -1.13 -16.70
C ASP A 497 2.07 -1.75 -16.82
N ASP A 498 3.10 -0.99 -16.49
CA ASP A 498 4.48 -1.47 -16.43
C ASP A 498 4.66 -2.52 -15.31
N PHE A 499 4.03 -2.32 -14.16
CA PHE A 499 3.99 -3.33 -13.11
C PHE A 499 3.31 -4.63 -13.60
N ILE A 500 2.16 -4.53 -14.27
CA ILE A 500 1.44 -5.70 -14.79
C ILE A 500 2.25 -6.42 -15.87
N LYS A 501 2.90 -5.68 -16.77
CA LYS A 501 3.82 -6.23 -17.77
C LYS A 501 4.95 -7.00 -17.11
N THR A 502 5.57 -6.42 -16.08
CA THR A 502 6.64 -7.04 -15.30
C THR A 502 6.15 -8.32 -14.60
N LEU A 503 4.96 -8.28 -14.00
CA LEU A 503 4.31 -9.44 -13.40
C LEU A 503 4.14 -10.58 -14.41
N MET A 504 3.72 -10.27 -15.65
CA MET A 504 3.57 -11.28 -16.71
C MET A 504 4.93 -11.79 -17.23
N MET A 505 5.97 -10.96 -17.27
CA MET A 505 7.32 -11.39 -17.62
C MET A 505 7.87 -12.41 -16.61
N TRP A 506 7.61 -12.23 -15.31
CA TRP A 506 8.03 -13.18 -14.28
C TRP A 506 7.42 -14.58 -14.47
N VAL A 507 6.20 -14.66 -15.00
CA VAL A 507 5.56 -15.94 -15.37
C VAL A 507 6.34 -16.64 -16.49
N VAL A 508 6.72 -15.89 -17.54
CA VAL A 508 7.40 -16.43 -18.71
C VAL A 508 8.80 -16.94 -18.35
N THR A 509 9.57 -16.13 -17.62
CA THR A 509 10.94 -16.49 -17.22
C THR A 509 10.96 -17.76 -16.38
N LYS A 510 10.01 -17.91 -15.45
CA LYS A 510 9.86 -19.12 -14.64
C LYS A 510 9.53 -20.34 -15.50
N THR A 511 8.62 -20.20 -16.46
CA THR A 511 8.26 -21.28 -17.38
C THR A 511 9.46 -21.74 -18.21
N LEU A 512 10.30 -20.82 -18.68
CA LEU A 512 11.52 -21.13 -19.43
C LEU A 512 12.57 -21.83 -18.56
N GLN A 513 12.82 -21.33 -17.34
CA GLN A 513 13.74 -21.96 -16.40
C GLN A 513 13.33 -23.40 -16.08
N THR A 514 12.05 -23.65 -15.81
CA THR A 514 11.53 -25.01 -15.56
C THR A 514 11.73 -25.93 -16.77
N LYS A 515 11.44 -25.46 -18.00
CA LYS A 515 11.66 -26.27 -19.20
C LYS A 515 13.13 -26.64 -19.41
N LEU A 516 14.05 -25.72 -19.13
CA LEU A 516 15.49 -25.96 -19.24
C LEU A 516 15.99 -26.95 -18.19
N THR A 517 15.54 -26.86 -16.92
CA THR A 517 15.93 -27.80 -15.87
C THR A 517 15.38 -29.21 -16.11
N PHE A 518 14.12 -29.35 -16.54
CA PHE A 518 13.54 -30.65 -16.90
C PHE A 518 14.26 -31.31 -18.11
N SER A 519 14.73 -30.51 -19.08
CA SER A 519 15.53 -31.01 -20.19
C SER A 519 16.91 -31.55 -19.73
N SER A 520 17.42 -31.10 -18.58
CA SER A 520 18.73 -31.53 -18.05
C SER A 520 18.66 -32.71 -17.07
N ALA A 521 17.48 -33.05 -16.56
CA ALA A 521 17.30 -34.01 -15.45
C ALA A 521 16.79 -35.42 -15.85
N SER A 522 16.56 -35.69 -17.13
CA SER A 522 16.12 -37.02 -17.62
C SER A 522 17.23 -37.75 -18.39
N PRO A 523 17.85 -38.81 -17.83
CA PRO A 523 18.66 -39.73 -18.58
C PRO A 523 17.79 -40.91 -19.04
N LYS A 524 16.92 -40.69 -20.03
CA LYS A 524 16.39 -41.74 -20.93
C LYS A 524 15.57 -41.13 -22.06
N GLU A 525 16.13 -41.25 -23.26
CA GLU A 525 15.51 -41.17 -24.58
C GLU A 525 14.26 -40.29 -24.71
N ASN A 526 14.47 -38.98 -24.73
CA ASN A 526 13.73 -38.11 -25.64
C ASN A 526 14.75 -37.18 -26.28
N LYS A 527 14.70 -37.10 -27.61
CA LYS A 527 15.61 -36.30 -28.43
C LYS A 527 15.81 -34.93 -27.79
N LEU A 528 17.07 -34.50 -27.65
CA LEU A 528 17.40 -33.08 -27.47
C LEU A 528 16.47 -32.26 -28.37
N PRO A 529 15.97 -31.08 -27.95
CA PRO A 529 15.54 -30.10 -28.95
C PRO A 529 16.68 -30.05 -29.97
N SER A 530 16.40 -30.31 -31.25
CA SER A 530 17.46 -30.20 -32.25
C SER A 530 18.08 -28.82 -32.10
N GLU A 531 19.34 -28.65 -32.50
CA GLU A 531 19.99 -27.35 -32.58
C GLU A 531 19.00 -26.30 -33.14
N ASP A 532 18.18 -26.67 -34.12
CA ASP A 532 17.12 -25.87 -34.73
C ASP A 532 16.05 -25.33 -33.75
N GLY A 533 15.69 -26.07 -32.69
CA GLY A 533 14.69 -25.67 -31.71
C GLY A 533 15.16 -24.58 -30.74
N ILE A 534 16.42 -24.64 -30.32
CA ILE A 534 17.07 -23.60 -29.51
C ILE A 534 17.37 -22.39 -30.39
N VAL A 535 17.83 -22.65 -31.61
CA VAL A 535 18.08 -21.64 -32.64
C VAL A 535 16.81 -20.87 -32.99
N ASN A 536 15.65 -21.53 -33.15
CA ASN A 536 14.38 -20.86 -33.43
C ASN A 536 13.92 -19.96 -32.27
N ALA A 537 14.15 -20.36 -31.02
CA ALA A 537 13.80 -19.52 -29.86
C ALA A 537 14.69 -18.27 -29.74
N LEU A 538 15.98 -18.41 -30.08
CA LEU A 538 16.93 -17.29 -30.16
C LEU A 538 16.57 -16.35 -31.33
N ASP A 539 16.23 -16.91 -32.49
CA ASP A 539 15.85 -16.15 -33.70
C ASP A 539 14.53 -15.39 -33.52
N LEU A 540 13.54 -15.94 -32.80
CA LEU A 540 12.22 -15.32 -32.62
C LEU A 540 12.18 -14.19 -31.58
N LYS A 541 13.14 -14.14 -30.64
CA LYS A 541 13.04 -13.23 -29.47
C LYS A 541 14.31 -12.47 -29.13
N LEU A 542 15.49 -13.06 -29.28
CA LEU A 542 16.75 -12.47 -28.83
C LEU A 542 17.43 -11.69 -29.95
N VAL A 543 17.44 -12.23 -31.17
CA VAL A 543 18.09 -11.57 -32.33
C VAL A 543 17.39 -10.26 -32.73
N PRO A 544 16.04 -10.16 -32.79
CA PRO A 544 15.37 -8.88 -33.02
C PRO A 544 15.57 -7.85 -31.90
N TRP A 545 15.82 -8.29 -30.67
CA TRP A 545 16.08 -7.42 -29.51
C TRP A 545 17.50 -6.83 -29.55
N ILE A 546 18.51 -7.64 -29.90
CA ILE A 546 19.90 -7.18 -30.09
C ILE A 546 20.00 -6.26 -31.32
N ALA A 547 19.38 -6.64 -32.44
CA ALA A 547 19.35 -5.83 -33.66
C ALA A 547 18.43 -4.59 -33.54
N GLY A 548 17.64 -4.48 -32.47
CA GLY A 548 16.86 -3.29 -32.13
C GLY A 548 17.65 -2.21 -31.37
N GLY A 549 18.96 -2.42 -31.14
CA GLY A 549 19.86 -1.42 -30.56
C GLY A 549 19.96 -1.40 -29.02
N CYS A 550 19.56 -2.46 -28.32
CA CYS A 550 19.55 -2.50 -26.84
C CYS A 550 20.83 -3.04 -26.18
N VAL A 551 21.95 -3.21 -26.90
CA VAL A 551 23.23 -3.66 -26.30
C VAL A 551 24.33 -2.63 -26.53
N VAL A 552 24.82 -2.03 -25.44
CA VAL A 552 26.09 -1.30 -25.41
C VAL A 552 27.19 -2.29 -25.02
N ASP A 553 27.72 -3.02 -26.01
CA ASP A 553 28.99 -3.74 -25.90
C ASP A 553 29.93 -3.13 -26.95
N GLU A 554 31.10 -2.65 -26.54
CA GLU A 554 32.08 -1.95 -27.39
C GLU A 554 32.58 -2.78 -28.60
N LYS A 555 32.22 -4.07 -28.68
CA LYS A 555 32.60 -4.98 -29.76
C LYS A 555 31.48 -5.40 -30.70
N LEU A 556 30.22 -5.00 -30.46
CA LEU A 556 29.09 -5.26 -31.36
C LEU A 556 28.52 -3.93 -31.86
N PRO A 557 28.55 -3.66 -33.18
CA PRO A 557 28.07 -2.39 -33.71
C PRO A 557 26.55 -2.26 -33.55
N ASN A 558 26.11 -1.09 -33.07
CA ASN A 558 24.71 -0.69 -32.99
C ASN A 558 24.14 -0.49 -34.38
N TYR A 559 23.31 -1.42 -34.85
CA TYR A 559 22.52 -1.27 -36.07
C TYR A 559 21.03 -1.38 -35.75
N ALA A 560 20.19 -0.66 -36.49
CA ALA A 560 18.76 -0.88 -36.51
C ALA A 560 18.43 -2.08 -37.41
N VAL A 561 17.47 -2.93 -37.02
CA VAL A 561 17.08 -4.15 -37.77
C VAL A 561 16.78 -3.86 -39.25
N SER A 562 16.28 -2.67 -39.56
CA SER A 562 15.93 -2.25 -40.92
C SER A 562 17.13 -2.04 -41.86
N ASP A 563 18.35 -1.96 -41.32
CA ASP A 563 19.53 -1.49 -42.06
C ASP A 563 20.61 -2.59 -42.21
N LEU A 564 20.36 -3.79 -41.68
CA LEU A 564 21.29 -4.93 -41.75
C LEU A 564 21.15 -5.67 -43.08
N THR A 565 22.29 -5.98 -43.72
CA THR A 565 22.29 -6.94 -44.83
C THR A 565 22.08 -8.37 -44.31
N ASP A 566 21.52 -9.26 -45.14
CA ASP A 566 21.29 -10.68 -44.77
C ASP A 566 22.57 -11.38 -44.27
N PHE A 567 23.73 -10.95 -44.79
CA PHE A 567 25.04 -11.46 -44.39
C PHE A 567 25.43 -11.02 -42.97
N GLU A 568 25.19 -9.76 -42.61
CA GLU A 568 25.48 -9.23 -41.27
C GLU A 568 24.55 -9.81 -40.21
N TYR A 569 23.26 -9.96 -40.56
CA TYR A 569 22.29 -10.65 -39.72
C TYR A 569 22.72 -12.09 -39.42
N MET A 570 23.18 -12.83 -40.44
CA MET A 570 23.67 -14.20 -40.26
C MET A 570 24.95 -14.26 -39.43
N ASN A 571 25.84 -13.29 -39.55
CA ASN A 571 27.07 -13.23 -38.74
C ASN A 571 26.77 -12.99 -37.25
N ILE A 572 25.88 -12.03 -36.94
CA ILE A 572 25.43 -11.75 -35.57
C ILE A 572 24.74 -12.99 -34.99
N ARG A 573 23.84 -13.62 -35.76
CA ARG A 573 23.16 -14.85 -35.40
C ARG A 573 24.13 -15.98 -35.06
N ASN A 574 25.16 -16.20 -35.88
CA ASN A 574 26.14 -17.26 -35.65
C ASN A 574 27.04 -16.97 -34.44
N ARG A 575 27.38 -15.70 -34.18
CA ARG A 575 28.18 -15.29 -33.02
C ARG A 575 27.43 -15.45 -31.70
N VAL A 576 26.14 -15.11 -31.67
CA VAL A 576 25.27 -15.32 -30.50
C VAL A 576 25.12 -16.81 -30.21
N LYS A 577 24.99 -17.65 -31.26
CA LYS A 577 24.98 -19.12 -31.10
C LYS A 577 26.29 -19.65 -30.49
N GLU A 578 27.45 -19.21 -30.98
CA GLU A 578 28.74 -19.62 -30.41
C GLU A 578 28.88 -19.25 -28.92
N ILE A 579 28.52 -18.02 -28.55
CA ILE A 579 28.64 -17.53 -27.16
C ILE A 579 27.71 -18.30 -26.22
N VAL A 580 26.47 -18.57 -26.66
CA VAL A 580 25.47 -19.30 -25.88
C VAL A 580 25.86 -20.77 -25.67
N LEU A 581 26.44 -21.41 -26.69
CA LEU A 581 26.91 -22.79 -26.61
C LEU A 581 28.15 -22.94 -25.73
N GLN A 582 29.01 -21.92 -25.65
CA GLN A 582 30.23 -21.96 -24.85
C GLN A 582 30.05 -21.50 -23.39
N GLN A 583 29.03 -20.69 -23.08
CA GLN A 583 28.79 -20.19 -21.72
C GLN A 583 27.29 -20.18 -21.34
N PRO A 584 26.75 -21.29 -20.80
CA PRO A 584 25.34 -21.37 -20.39
C PRO A 584 24.92 -20.38 -19.30
N SER A 585 25.87 -19.91 -18.48
CA SER A 585 25.65 -18.88 -17.46
C SER A 585 25.43 -17.48 -18.05
N PHE A 586 25.80 -17.26 -19.31
CA PHE A 586 25.57 -16.02 -20.05
C PHE A 586 24.08 -15.78 -20.34
N ILE A 587 23.31 -16.86 -20.57
CA ILE A 587 21.84 -16.81 -20.71
C ILE A 587 21.21 -16.16 -19.47
N VAL A 588 21.62 -16.60 -18.27
CA VAL A 588 21.04 -16.09 -17.01
C VAL A 588 21.34 -14.60 -16.83
N ARG A 589 22.54 -14.13 -17.23
CA ARG A 589 22.94 -12.71 -17.14
C ARG A 589 22.25 -11.82 -18.19
N VAL A 590 22.15 -12.28 -19.44
CA VAL A 590 21.46 -11.52 -20.51
C VAL A 590 19.96 -11.39 -20.22
N PHE A 591 19.30 -12.45 -19.74
CA PHE A 591 17.89 -12.36 -19.38
C PHE A 591 17.61 -11.58 -18.08
N SER A 592 18.62 -11.36 -17.24
CA SER A 592 18.50 -10.47 -16.07
C SER A 592 18.85 -9.02 -16.37
N SER A 593 19.55 -8.71 -17.48
CA SER A 593 19.73 -7.34 -17.98
C SER A 593 18.64 -6.88 -18.97
N VAL A 594 17.77 -7.79 -19.43
CA VAL A 594 16.56 -7.52 -20.24
C VAL A 594 15.34 -7.24 -19.35
N ALA A 595 15.47 -7.35 -18.02
CA ALA A 595 14.41 -7.18 -17.02
C ALA A 595 14.36 -5.75 -16.47
#